data_AF-A0A914YGG7-F1
#
_entry.id   AF-A0A914YGG7-F1
#
_cell.length_a   1.000
_cell.length_b   1.000
_cell.length_c   1.000
_cell.angle_alpha   90.00
_cell.angle_beta   90.00
_cell.angle_gamma   90.00
#
_symmetry.space_group_name_H-M   'P 1'
#
loop_
_entity.id
_entity.type
_entity.pdbx_description
1 polymer ?
#
loop_
_entity_poly.entity_id
_entity_poly.type
_entity_poly.pdbx_seq_one_letter_code
_entity_poly.pdbx_strand_id
1 'polypeptide(L)'
;MSTCSCYGLYVTGGFRTVAGMTQAINDNATDGIGLGRPATQEFDLPNNLINGTFQSTPFWRFGDDFNAALFACACQMSQAGLTEYFPDRGVNYGIMDLSNDKTFEEYQNAYNEFIKIITKKGEAGKFYFGIVPYQLNGRAIICEGVVSKF
;
A
#
# COMPACT_ATOMS: atom_id res chain seq x y z
N MET A 1 -4.17 -15.88 37.17
CA MET A 1 -5.30 -14.95 37.01
C MET A 1 -5.70 -14.95 35.55
N SER A 2 -6.78 -15.64 35.19
CA SER A 2 -7.31 -15.68 33.83
C SER A 2 -8.30 -14.52 33.66
N THR A 3 -7.86 -13.42 33.07
CA THR A 3 -8.78 -12.41 32.59
C THR A 3 -9.32 -12.86 31.24
N CYS A 4 -10.57 -13.30 31.27
CA CYS A 4 -11.40 -13.48 30.10
C CYS A 4 -11.64 -12.09 29.48
N SER A 5 -10.78 -11.66 28.54
CA SER A 5 -11.10 -10.58 27.62
C SER A 5 -11.53 -11.23 26.31
N CYS A 6 -12.82 -11.22 26.03
CA CYS A 6 -13.39 -11.78 24.80
C CYS A 6 -13.17 -10.86 23.58
N TYR A 7 -12.33 -9.84 23.68
CA TYR A 7 -12.07 -8.86 22.63
C TYR A 7 -10.58 -8.82 22.34
N GLY A 8 -10.19 -9.14 21.10
CA GLY A 8 -8.82 -9.01 20.63
C GLY A 8 -8.45 -7.54 20.42
N LEU A 9 -7.35 -7.10 21.04
CA LEU A 9 -6.73 -5.80 20.83
C LEU A 9 -5.79 -5.88 19.62
N TYR A 10 -6.02 -5.02 18.62
CA TYR A 10 -5.16 -4.90 17.46
C TYR A 10 -4.59 -3.49 17.38
N VAL A 11 -3.26 -3.38 17.35
CA VAL A 11 -2.57 -2.10 17.17
C VAL A 11 -2.15 -1.95 15.72
N THR A 12 -2.58 -0.86 15.09
CA THR A 12 -2.26 -0.55 13.69
C THR A 12 -1.22 0.56 13.60
N GLY A 13 -0.21 0.39 12.74
CA GLY A 13 0.83 1.41 12.53
C GLY A 13 2.05 1.25 13.45
N GLY A 14 3.16 1.90 13.09
CA GLY A 14 4.41 1.88 13.87
C GLY A 14 5.25 0.61 13.76
N PHE A 15 4.64 -0.57 13.63
CA PHE A 15 5.37 -1.83 13.53
C PHE A 15 6.02 -2.02 12.15
N ARG A 16 7.32 -2.32 12.15
CA ARG A 16 8.13 -2.50 10.94
C ARG A 16 9.01 -3.74 10.95
N THR A 17 9.33 -4.30 12.12
CA THR A 17 10.23 -5.45 12.25
C THR A 17 9.53 -6.63 12.89
N VAL A 18 9.89 -7.85 12.49
CA VAL A 18 9.39 -9.09 13.10
C VAL A 18 9.68 -9.10 14.59
N ALA A 19 10.91 -8.73 14.99
CA ALA A 19 11.29 -8.68 16.40
C ALA A 19 10.36 -7.78 17.23
N GLY A 20 10.05 -6.57 16.75
CA GLY A 20 9.17 -5.64 17.46
C GLY A 20 7.71 -6.13 17.51
N MET A 21 7.22 -6.74 16.43
CA MET A 21 5.87 -7.34 16.40
C MET A 21 5.75 -8.50 17.37
N THR A 22 6.70 -9.45 17.31
CA THR A 22 6.72 -10.62 18.17
C THR A 22 6.89 -10.25 19.64
N GLN A 23 7.72 -9.24 19.94
CA GLN A 23 7.87 -8.74 21.30
C GLN A 23 6.54 -8.17 21.83
N ALA A 24 5.85 -7.32 21.08
CA ALA A 24 4.58 -6.73 21.52
C ALA A 24 3.49 -7.79 21.82
N ILE A 25 3.46 -8.87 21.04
CA ILE A 25 2.55 -10.00 21.28
C ILE A 25 2.97 -10.78 22.53
N ASN A 26 4.26 -11.13 22.64
CA ASN A 26 4.79 -11.89 23.79
C ASN A 26 4.64 -11.14 25.12
N ASP A 27 4.76 -9.82 25.09
CA ASP A 27 4.59 -8.95 26.25
C ASP A 27 3.09 -8.72 26.61
N ASN A 28 2.16 -9.36 25.90
CA ASN A 28 0.71 -9.18 26.00
C ASN A 28 0.27 -7.70 25.84
N ALA A 29 1.02 -6.91 25.08
CA ALA A 29 0.67 -5.51 24.80
C ALA A 29 -0.44 -5.40 23.74
N THR A 30 -0.59 -6.41 22.89
CA THR A 30 -1.60 -6.50 21.82
C THR A 30 -1.81 -7.96 21.42
N ASP A 31 -3.01 -8.31 20.96
CA ASP A 31 -3.34 -9.65 20.44
C ASP A 31 -3.00 -9.79 18.94
N GLY A 32 -2.80 -8.66 18.25
CA GLY A 32 -2.36 -8.67 16.86
C GLY A 32 -1.85 -7.32 16.37
N ILE A 33 -1.28 -7.34 15.16
CA ILE A 33 -0.63 -6.19 14.54
C ILE A 33 -1.27 -5.90 13.19
N GLY A 34 -1.69 -4.65 12.98
CA GLY A 34 -2.19 -4.17 11.70
C GLY A 34 -1.08 -3.65 10.79
N LEU A 35 -0.93 -4.26 9.61
CA LEU A 35 0.07 -3.93 8.60
C LEU A 35 -0.56 -3.27 7.35
N GLY A 36 -1.16 -2.09 7.49
CA GLY A 36 -1.92 -1.46 6.40
C GLY A 36 -1.09 -1.11 5.15
N ARG A 37 -0.38 0.02 5.18
CA ARG A 37 0.43 0.52 4.04
C ARG A 37 1.43 -0.49 3.46
N PRO A 38 2.21 -1.26 4.26
CA PRO A 38 3.12 -2.23 3.67
C PRO A 38 2.40 -3.41 2.98
N ALA A 39 1.20 -3.80 3.42
CA ALA A 39 0.47 -4.91 2.80
C ALA A 39 -0.09 -4.56 1.41
N THR A 40 -0.21 -3.28 1.05
CA THR A 40 -0.57 -2.92 -0.33
C THR A 40 0.61 -3.02 -1.28
N GLN A 41 1.85 -2.95 -0.79
CA GLN A 41 3.05 -3.10 -1.62
C GLN A 41 3.40 -4.57 -1.87
N GLU A 42 3.20 -5.40 -0.85
CA GLU A 42 3.56 -6.82 -0.84
C GLU A 42 2.37 -7.66 -0.34
N PHE A 43 1.69 -8.33 -1.25
CA PHE A 43 0.47 -9.11 -0.97
C PHE A 43 0.78 -10.46 -0.30
N ASP A 44 2.00 -10.97 -0.49
CA ASP A 44 2.51 -12.18 0.17
C ASP A 44 3.29 -11.86 1.46
N LEU A 45 3.32 -10.59 1.90
CA LEU A 45 3.99 -10.13 3.12
C LEU A 45 3.64 -11.00 4.34
N PRO A 46 2.36 -11.35 4.63
CA PRO A 46 2.05 -12.19 5.79
C PRO A 46 2.74 -13.56 5.74
N ASN A 47 2.76 -14.19 4.55
CA ASN A 47 3.38 -15.50 4.37
C ASN A 47 4.91 -15.40 4.51
N ASN A 48 5.51 -14.37 3.94
CA ASN A 48 6.96 -14.15 4.02
C ASN A 48 7.43 -13.82 5.46
N LEU A 49 6.61 -13.12 6.25
CA LEU A 49 6.90 -12.87 7.67
C LEU A 49 6.77 -14.15 8.51
N ILE A 50 5.71 -14.94 8.30
CA ILE A 50 5.47 -16.19 9.05
C ILE A 50 6.57 -17.22 8.76
N ASN A 51 6.99 -17.35 7.50
CA ASN A 51 8.04 -18.29 7.10
C ASN A 51 9.46 -17.78 7.41
N GLY A 52 9.59 -16.57 7.96
CA GLY A 52 10.88 -15.97 8.28
C GLY A 52 11.69 -15.51 7.07
N THR A 53 11.11 -15.52 5.87
CA THR A 53 11.71 -15.00 4.63
C THR A 53 12.02 -13.51 4.77
N PHE A 54 11.09 -12.74 5.37
CA PHE A 54 11.28 -11.34 5.68
C PHE A 54 11.43 -11.11 7.18
N GLN A 55 12.31 -10.17 7.54
CA GLN A 55 12.53 -9.73 8.92
C GLN A 55 11.89 -8.36 9.21
N SER A 56 11.38 -7.70 8.17
CA SER A 56 10.73 -6.40 8.25
C SER A 56 9.75 -6.17 7.11
N THR A 57 8.82 -5.25 7.30
CA THR A 57 7.95 -4.74 6.24
C THR A 57 8.72 -3.80 5.30
N PRO A 58 8.27 -3.61 4.05
CA PRO A 58 8.81 -2.59 3.16
C PRO A 58 8.88 -1.20 3.79
N PHE A 59 9.91 -0.44 3.41
CA PHE A 59 10.08 0.93 3.89
C PHE A 59 9.06 1.86 3.23
N TRP A 60 8.27 2.52 4.06
CA TRP A 60 7.25 3.47 3.63
C TRP A 60 7.80 4.89 3.57
N ARG A 61 7.88 5.47 2.35
CA ARG A 61 8.56 6.76 2.12
C ARG A 61 7.71 8.01 2.37
N PHE A 62 6.38 7.91 2.38
CA PHE A 62 5.51 9.07 2.51
C PHE A 62 5.32 9.58 3.95
N GLY A 63 5.99 8.98 4.94
CA GLY A 63 5.86 9.39 6.34
C GLY A 63 4.39 9.44 6.78
N ASP A 64 3.96 10.59 7.30
CA ASP A 64 2.60 10.83 7.79
C ASP A 64 1.68 11.54 6.78
N ASP A 65 2.11 11.75 5.53
CA ASP A 65 1.23 12.31 4.49
C ASP A 65 0.11 11.31 4.15
N PHE A 66 -1.07 11.56 4.72
CA PHE A 66 -2.24 10.73 4.53
C PHE A 66 -2.71 10.69 3.07
N ASN A 67 -2.68 11.82 2.36
CA ASN A 67 -3.17 11.90 0.99
C ASN A 67 -2.24 11.12 0.05
N ALA A 68 -0.94 11.37 0.15
CA ALA A 68 0.04 10.64 -0.65
C ALA A 68 -0.04 9.13 -0.35
N ALA A 69 -0.23 8.75 0.92
CA ALA A 69 -0.42 7.35 1.29
C ALA A 69 -1.69 6.72 0.74
N LEU A 70 -2.82 7.43 0.80
CA LEU A 70 -4.08 6.96 0.26
C LEU A 70 -3.96 6.67 -1.24
N PHE A 71 -3.40 7.61 -2.01
CA PHE A 71 -3.25 7.47 -3.45
C PHE A 71 -2.22 6.40 -3.84
N ALA A 72 -1.14 6.25 -3.07
CA ALA A 72 -0.14 5.21 -3.28
C ALA A 72 -0.71 3.81 -3.05
N CYS A 73 -1.41 3.62 -1.93
CA CYS A 73 -2.08 2.36 -1.61
C CYS A 73 -3.15 2.03 -2.65
N ALA A 74 -3.96 3.01 -3.05
CA ALA A 74 -4.97 2.84 -4.10
C ALA A 74 -4.33 2.42 -5.43
N CYS A 75 -3.21 3.03 -5.80
CA CYS A 75 -2.47 2.66 -7.01
C CYS A 75 -1.95 1.22 -6.94
N GLN A 76 -1.33 0.80 -5.84
CA GLN A 76 -0.87 -0.58 -5.71
C GLN A 76 -2.01 -1.60 -5.74
N MET A 77 -3.13 -1.32 -5.07
CA MET A 77 -4.31 -2.19 -5.12
C MET A 77 -4.92 -2.25 -6.53
N SER A 78 -4.98 -1.13 -7.25
CA SER A 78 -5.42 -1.12 -8.65
C SER A 78 -4.46 -1.87 -9.56
N GLN A 79 -3.15 -1.76 -9.34
CA GLN A 79 -2.15 -2.52 -10.09
C GLN A 79 -2.29 -4.02 -9.85
N ALA A 80 -2.49 -4.44 -8.60
CA ALA A 80 -2.75 -5.84 -8.26
C ALA A 80 -4.05 -6.35 -8.90
N GLY A 81 -5.11 -5.54 -8.90
CA GLY A 81 -6.40 -5.91 -9.48
C GLY A 81 -6.40 -5.98 -11.02
N LEU A 82 -5.52 -5.23 -11.68
CA LEU A 82 -5.43 -5.16 -13.15
C LEU A 82 -4.30 -6.02 -13.73
N THR A 83 -3.36 -6.48 -12.92
CA THR A 83 -2.25 -7.33 -13.36
C THR A 83 -2.68 -8.79 -13.37
N GLU A 84 -2.54 -9.45 -14.51
CA GLU A 84 -2.75 -10.90 -14.61
C GLU A 84 -1.75 -11.65 -13.72
N TYR A 85 -2.24 -12.69 -13.03
CA TYR A 85 -1.41 -13.50 -12.15
C TYR A 85 -0.60 -14.51 -12.96
N PHE A 86 0.73 -14.46 -12.81
CA PHE A 86 1.68 -15.38 -13.44
C PHE A 86 2.44 -16.17 -12.36
N PRO A 87 2.25 -17.50 -12.23
CA PRO A 87 2.88 -18.30 -11.18
C PRO A 87 4.41 -18.22 -11.13
N ASP A 88 5.06 -18.00 -12.28
CA ASP A 88 6.52 -17.90 -12.44
C ASP A 88 7.09 -16.53 -12.06
N ARG A 89 6.26 -15.49 -11.89
CA ARG A 89 6.70 -14.11 -11.64
C ARG A 89 6.44 -13.60 -10.24
N GLY A 90 5.74 -14.38 -9.43
CA GLY A 90 5.39 -14.04 -8.05
C GLY A 90 4.15 -13.15 -7.93
N VAL A 91 3.58 -13.10 -6.72
CA VAL A 91 2.31 -12.42 -6.43
C VAL A 91 2.42 -10.89 -6.58
N ASN A 92 3.59 -10.33 -6.30
CA ASN A 92 3.81 -8.88 -6.36
C ASN A 92 4.21 -8.39 -7.77
N TYR A 93 4.16 -9.26 -8.78
CA TYR A 93 4.51 -8.88 -10.15
C TYR A 93 3.61 -7.75 -10.66
N GLY A 94 4.22 -6.69 -11.20
CA GLY A 94 3.49 -5.56 -11.78
C GLY A 94 2.97 -4.52 -10.78
N ILE A 95 3.22 -4.72 -9.48
CA ILE A 95 2.90 -3.76 -8.43
C ILE A 95 4.13 -2.91 -8.12
N MET A 96 3.93 -1.60 -7.93
CA MET A 96 5.01 -0.67 -7.65
C MET A 96 5.59 -0.86 -6.25
N ASP A 97 6.92 -0.96 -6.18
CA ASP A 97 7.68 -1.00 -4.94
C ASP A 97 8.22 0.40 -4.61
N LEU A 98 7.62 1.05 -3.61
CA LEU A 98 8.03 2.38 -3.16
C LEU A 98 9.29 2.34 -2.27
N SER A 99 9.79 1.17 -1.90
CA SER A 99 11.09 1.06 -1.24
C SER A 99 12.25 1.29 -2.22
N ASN A 100 12.03 1.04 -3.52
CA ASN A 100 12.97 1.32 -4.60
C ASN A 100 13.01 2.82 -4.94
N ASP A 101 14.21 3.42 -4.92
CA ASP A 101 14.40 4.87 -5.13
C ASP A 101 13.82 5.35 -6.47
N LYS A 102 14.16 4.66 -7.56
CA LYS A 102 13.71 5.04 -8.91
C LYS A 102 12.19 5.00 -9.01
N THR A 103 11.59 3.90 -8.56
CA THR A 103 10.13 3.72 -8.60
C THR A 103 9.43 4.78 -7.77
N PHE A 104 9.97 5.08 -6.58
CA PHE A 104 9.45 6.15 -5.73
C PHE A 104 9.53 7.52 -6.39
N GLU A 105 10.67 7.89 -6.99
CA GLU A 105 10.83 9.18 -7.67
C GLU A 105 9.88 9.33 -8.86
N GLU A 106 9.76 8.29 -9.69
CA GLU A 106 8.83 8.28 -10.82
C GLU A 106 7.36 8.41 -10.35
N TYR A 107 6.98 7.68 -9.29
CA TYR A 107 5.64 7.76 -8.72
C TYR A 107 5.37 9.13 -8.06
N GLN A 108 6.33 9.67 -7.30
CA GLN A 108 6.23 10.98 -6.65
C GLN A 108 6.01 12.09 -7.69
N ASN A 109 6.71 12.03 -8.82
CA ASN A 109 6.51 12.96 -9.92
C ASN A 109 5.10 12.85 -10.52
N ALA A 110 4.62 11.63 -10.76
CA ALA A 110 3.26 11.39 -11.24
C ALA A 110 2.19 11.88 -10.24
N TYR A 111 2.39 11.65 -8.94
CA TYR A 111 1.53 12.14 -7.86
C TYR A 111 1.48 13.67 -7.83
N ASN A 112 2.62 14.34 -7.93
CA ASN A 112 2.68 15.79 -7.92
C ASN A 112 1.93 16.42 -9.11
N GLU A 113 2.05 15.84 -10.32
CA GLU A 113 1.26 16.28 -11.47
C GLU A 113 -0.23 15.98 -11.30
N PHE A 114 -0.56 14.82 -10.74
CA PHE A 114 -1.94 14.45 -10.45
C PHE A 114 -2.62 15.43 -9.47
N ILE A 115 -1.93 15.85 -8.41
CA ILE A 115 -2.45 16.84 -7.46
C ILE A 115 -2.76 18.18 -8.15
N LYS A 116 -1.95 18.61 -9.12
CA LYS A 116 -2.22 19.83 -9.91
C LYS A 116 -3.51 19.67 -10.74
N ILE A 117 -3.71 18.50 -11.34
CA ILE A 117 -4.89 18.20 -12.16
C ILE A 117 -6.16 18.21 -11.30
N ILE A 118 -6.17 17.51 -10.17
CA ILE A 118 -7.37 17.43 -9.32
C ILE A 118 -7.70 18.77 -8.68
N THR A 119 -6.67 19.55 -8.30
CA THR A 119 -6.85 20.91 -7.76
C THR A 119 -7.51 21.82 -8.80
N LYS A 120 -6.97 21.86 -10.03
CA LYS A 120 -7.52 22.67 -11.13
C LYS A 120 -8.94 22.25 -11.50
N LYS A 121 -9.27 20.95 -11.46
CA LYS A 121 -10.64 20.47 -11.67
C LYS A 121 -11.56 20.92 -10.54
N GLY A 122 -11.12 20.80 -9.29
CA GLY A 122 -11.86 21.23 -8.10
C GLY A 122 -12.19 22.73 -8.12
N GLU A 123 -11.22 23.58 -8.47
CA GLU A 123 -11.42 25.02 -8.66
C GLU A 123 -12.45 25.35 -9.74
N ALA A 124 -12.54 24.51 -10.78
CA ALA A 124 -13.55 24.62 -11.83
C ALA A 124 -14.91 23.99 -11.46
N GLY A 125 -15.11 23.55 -10.22
CA GLY A 125 -16.32 22.86 -9.75
C GLY A 125 -16.49 21.46 -10.35
N LYS A 126 -15.42 20.83 -10.81
CA LYS A 126 -15.42 19.49 -11.44
C LYS A 126 -14.67 18.49 -10.57
N PHE A 127 -15.10 17.24 -10.62
CA PHE A 127 -14.42 16.14 -9.94
C PHE A 127 -13.50 15.37 -10.89
N TYR A 128 -12.41 14.83 -10.35
CA TYR A 128 -11.62 13.81 -11.03
C TYR A 128 -12.08 12.44 -10.57
N PHE A 129 -12.39 11.55 -11.51
CA PHE A 129 -12.69 10.14 -11.22
C PHE A 129 -11.51 9.29 -11.66
N GLY A 130 -10.90 8.59 -10.70
CA GLY A 130 -9.75 7.72 -10.93
C GLY A 130 -8.67 7.89 -9.85
N ILE A 131 -7.55 7.21 -10.04
CA ILE A 131 -6.37 7.31 -9.17
C ILE A 131 -5.19 7.93 -9.95
N VAL A 132 -4.03 8.07 -9.30
CA VAL A 132 -2.82 8.61 -9.91
C VAL A 132 -2.48 7.84 -11.21
N PRO A 133 -2.37 8.53 -12.36
CA PRO A 133 -1.99 7.88 -13.61
C PRO A 133 -0.49 7.58 -13.60
N TYR A 134 -0.13 6.42 -13.07
CA TYR A 134 1.26 5.95 -12.97
C TYR A 134 1.45 4.62 -13.69
N GLN A 135 2.55 4.50 -14.44
CA GLN A 135 2.90 3.32 -15.22
C GLN A 135 4.21 2.75 -14.71
N LEU A 136 4.20 1.47 -14.30
CA LEU A 136 5.42 0.77 -13.95
C LEU A 136 6.03 0.15 -15.22
N ASN A 137 7.28 0.50 -15.54
CA ASN A 137 8.04 -0.04 -16.68
C ASN A 137 7.32 0.10 -18.04
N GLY A 138 6.62 1.22 -18.28
CA GLY A 138 5.91 1.49 -19.53
C GLY A 138 4.66 0.62 -19.76
N ARG A 139 4.23 -0.16 -18.76
CA ARG A 139 2.90 -0.77 -18.77
C ARG A 139 1.89 0.19 -18.19
N ALA A 140 1.00 0.62 -19.08
CA ALA A 140 -0.11 1.47 -18.74
C ALA A 140 -1.13 0.73 -17.88
N ILE A 141 -1.04 0.90 -16.56
CA ILE A 141 -2.15 0.58 -15.66
C ILE A 141 -2.99 1.86 -15.60
N ILE A 142 -3.64 2.14 -16.73
CA ILE A 142 -4.46 3.32 -16.92
C ILE A 142 -5.65 3.19 -15.97
N CYS A 143 -5.67 4.02 -14.94
CA CYS A 143 -6.87 4.24 -14.13
C CYS A 143 -7.57 5.54 -14.53
N GLU A 144 -7.46 5.92 -15.81
CA GLU A 144 -8.43 6.81 -16.44
C GLU A 144 -9.49 5.96 -17.15
N GLY A 145 -10.72 6.04 -16.65
CA GLY A 145 -11.90 5.63 -17.41
C GLY A 145 -12.56 4.32 -16.99
N VAL A 146 -13.26 4.33 -15.85
CA VAL A 146 -14.57 3.65 -15.77
C VAL A 146 -15.60 4.65 -15.27
N VAL A 147 -15.89 5.67 -16.09
CA VAL A 147 -17.27 6.16 -16.18
C VAL A 147 -17.87 5.39 -17.35
N SER A 148 -18.16 4.10 -17.14
CA SER A 148 -19.22 3.50 -17.92
C SER A 148 -20.46 4.31 -17.58
N LYS A 149 -21.02 5.02 -18.57
CA LYS A 149 -22.37 5.54 -18.47
C LYS A 149 -23.26 4.40 -17.92
N PHE A 150 -23.81 4.59 -16.72
CA PHE A 150 -25.01 3.87 -16.31
C PHE A 150 -26.20 4.45 -17.07
#